data_AF-A0A8H5HBT5-F1
#
_entry.id   AF-A0A8H5HBT5-F1
#
_cell.length_a   1.000
_cell.length_b   1.000
_cell.length_c   1.000
_cell.angle_alpha   90.00
_cell.angle_beta   90.00
_cell.angle_gamma   90.00
#
_symmetry.space_group_name_H-M   'P 1'
#
loop_
_entity.id
_entity.type
_entity.pdbx_description
1 polymer ?
#
loop_
_entity_poly.entity_id
_entity_poly.type
_entity_poly.pdbx_seq_one_letter_code
_entity_poly.pdbx_strand_id
1 'polypeptide(L)'
;MSKRSLSPAPAPTAKRLHTSGASGIHETARKTTLSFNDSLYDELVVCIFSHLSWIDLCAAQATSRNWYRLAADNELWRNLYLNAFGRSRLRGSRGHVTRSDGREVRPLPGWANTKKEAVKDWKWMFRISSNWKKGRCAIEELDENSQSSSRESGLGSSCETLVLLAGSLTITASTQPSDLPTIKLSIFPTINHSLTCESRAGRTPCRLSTLAIDQSPPLLGQLRLAAFLSTGEFTVFSINPAQLSTSFRKLTYVPRRGRPMDSSTLQAVYHHPLLITLSQSFSLSIYDLSDDNVRHTQTLSSFTSFPPTSLVLSTPSPATYKLVLAYTIPVYPAHWSVGATELIISGPSGPPNPLVPPSSFSNSTPTIVEPMCVVSTRTTRALDIPHGWIDEDKLRSMREQWGRKVSRVTDTQTDGKWVVLAPAEAAPSSRIFSTSFISIPDTISTHDTSYLHSTAALQLYRLYLPPLSNSVAASPPKLVFVRSLHGQTGPISSLALADGRCVSLGHNGSLWVWDLEAGTGAEISGPSGSTEDTHSVKRAVAFDERRIVTTEGSRVIMRRFDI
;
A
#
# COMPACT_ATOMS: atom_id res chain seq x y z
N MET A 1 51.59 -1.05 -10.00
CA MET A 1 50.44 -1.41 -9.14
C MET A 1 49.50 -2.32 -9.91
N SER A 2 49.16 -3.46 -9.29
CA SER A 2 48.53 -4.63 -9.88
C SER A 2 47.07 -4.36 -10.33
N LYS A 3 46.75 -4.69 -11.58
CA LYS A 3 45.38 -4.71 -12.10
C LYS A 3 44.67 -5.95 -11.57
N ARG A 4 43.61 -5.75 -10.78
CA ARG A 4 42.72 -6.83 -10.31
C ARG A 4 42.08 -7.54 -11.50
N SER A 5 42.21 -8.87 -11.52
CA SER A 5 41.43 -9.79 -12.35
C SER A 5 40.03 -9.97 -11.75
N LEU A 6 38.99 -9.88 -12.57
CA LEU A 6 37.64 -10.37 -12.26
C LEU A 6 37.28 -11.46 -13.29
N SER A 7 36.66 -12.52 -12.73
CA SER A 7 36.38 -13.90 -13.19
C SER A 7 35.88 -14.16 -14.63
N PRO A 8 36.00 -15.41 -15.12
CA PRO A 8 36.10 -15.76 -16.53
C PRO A 8 34.74 -16.07 -17.16
N ALA A 9 34.43 -15.44 -18.29
CA ALA A 9 33.47 -15.99 -19.25
C ALA A 9 34.27 -16.73 -20.35
N PRO A 10 33.84 -17.92 -20.81
CA PRO A 10 34.55 -18.64 -21.85
C PRO A 10 34.49 -17.84 -23.16
N ALA A 11 35.66 -17.39 -23.64
CA ALA A 11 35.76 -16.71 -24.92
C ALA A 11 35.43 -17.69 -26.06
N PRO A 12 34.65 -17.28 -27.09
CA PRO A 12 34.43 -18.10 -28.27
C PRO A 12 35.72 -18.23 -29.10
N THR A 13 35.79 -19.29 -29.90
CA THR A 13 36.96 -19.76 -30.66
C THR A 13 37.64 -18.67 -31.50
N ALA A 14 38.98 -18.66 -31.46
CA ALA A 14 39.82 -17.72 -32.21
C ALA A 14 39.55 -17.81 -33.72
N LYS A 15 39.18 -16.67 -34.32
CA LYS A 15 38.99 -16.52 -35.76
C LYS A 15 40.35 -16.52 -36.45
N ARG A 16 40.44 -17.31 -37.52
CA ARG A 16 41.62 -17.65 -38.32
C ARG A 16 42.58 -16.47 -38.59
N LEU A 17 43.88 -16.78 -38.47
CA LEU A 17 45.00 -15.98 -38.99
C LEU A 17 44.74 -15.65 -40.47
N HIS A 18 44.67 -14.37 -40.82
CA HIS A 18 44.86 -13.95 -42.20
C HIS A 18 46.36 -13.88 -42.46
N THR A 19 46.81 -14.77 -43.34
CA THR A 19 48.17 -14.85 -43.86
C THR A 19 48.59 -13.53 -44.48
N SER A 20 49.79 -13.07 -44.12
CA SER A 20 50.46 -11.95 -44.77
C SER A 20 50.84 -12.33 -46.20
N GLY A 21 50.17 -11.74 -47.18
CA GLY A 21 50.62 -11.69 -48.57
C GLY A 21 50.92 -10.24 -48.91
N ALA A 22 52.19 -9.88 -48.91
CA ALA A 22 52.68 -8.61 -49.41
C ALA A 22 52.51 -8.54 -50.94
N SER A 23 52.14 -7.36 -51.44
CA SER A 23 52.51 -6.74 -52.73
C SER A 23 51.31 -6.04 -53.36
N GLY A 24 51.40 -4.72 -53.52
CA GLY A 24 50.41 -3.95 -54.27
C GLY A 24 50.29 -2.52 -53.78
N ILE A 25 51.20 -1.67 -54.25
CA ILE A 25 51.15 -0.22 -54.14
C ILE A 25 49.83 0.26 -54.75
N HIS A 26 48.88 0.63 -53.90
CA HIS A 26 47.82 1.58 -54.24
C HIS A 26 47.49 2.37 -52.97
N GLU A 27 48.15 3.52 -52.89
CA GLU A 27 47.78 4.70 -52.13
C GLU A 27 46.33 5.08 -52.47
N THR A 28 45.38 4.45 -51.78
CA THR A 28 44.06 5.01 -51.58
C THR A 28 44.00 5.31 -50.11
N ALA A 29 43.93 6.60 -49.80
CA ALA A 29 43.65 7.09 -48.47
C ALA A 29 42.40 6.37 -47.95
N ARG A 30 42.60 5.29 -47.18
CA ARG A 30 41.59 4.84 -46.22
C ARG A 30 41.42 6.03 -45.31
N LYS A 31 40.41 6.86 -45.58
CA LYS A 31 39.77 7.66 -44.56
C LYS A 31 39.46 6.67 -43.46
N THR A 32 40.36 6.57 -42.47
CA THR A 32 40.04 6.04 -41.17
C THR A 32 38.93 6.94 -40.70
N THR A 33 37.69 6.55 -41.02
CA THR A 33 36.50 7.13 -40.43
C THR A 33 36.69 6.88 -38.94
N LEU A 34 37.24 7.87 -38.25
CA LEU A 34 37.45 7.85 -36.82
C LEU A 34 36.07 7.61 -36.22
N SER A 35 35.82 6.37 -35.85
CA SER A 35 34.56 6.05 -35.22
C SER A 35 34.60 6.72 -33.85
N PHE A 36 33.47 7.26 -33.42
CA PHE A 36 33.34 7.92 -32.11
C PHE A 36 33.83 7.03 -30.95
N ASN A 37 33.85 5.71 -31.15
CA ASN A 37 34.37 4.72 -30.20
C ASN A 37 35.90 4.64 -30.13
N ASP A 38 36.60 5.00 -31.22
CA ASP A 38 38.05 4.91 -31.31
C ASP A 38 38.74 6.24 -30.95
N SER A 39 37.98 7.34 -30.93
CA SER A 39 38.48 8.70 -30.71
C SER A 39 38.21 9.28 -29.32
N LEU A 40 37.26 8.73 -28.56
CA LEU A 40 36.87 9.23 -27.24
C LEU A 40 37.04 8.17 -26.16
N TYR A 41 37.45 8.62 -24.97
CA TYR A 41 37.42 7.78 -23.78
C TYR A 41 35.99 7.46 -23.35
N ASP A 42 35.77 6.27 -22.80
CA ASP A 42 34.47 5.79 -22.31
C ASP A 42 33.75 6.83 -21.42
N GLU A 43 34.47 7.53 -20.54
CA GLU A 43 33.90 8.54 -19.64
C GLU A 43 33.32 9.76 -20.38
N LEU A 44 33.96 10.17 -21.48
CA LEU A 44 33.46 11.26 -22.32
C LEU A 44 32.21 10.82 -23.08
N VAL A 45 32.18 9.57 -23.55
CA VAL A 45 31.00 8.98 -24.20
C VAL A 45 29.84 8.88 -23.21
N VAL A 46 30.08 8.43 -21.98
CA VAL A 46 29.06 8.39 -20.91
C VAL A 46 28.60 9.80 -20.54
N CYS A 47 29.50 10.78 -20.48
CA CYS A 47 29.14 12.18 -20.27
C CYS A 47 28.22 12.70 -21.39
N ILE A 48 28.52 12.40 -22.65
CA ILE A 48 27.67 12.78 -23.80
C ILE A 48 26.31 12.07 -23.70
N PHE A 49 26.30 10.78 -23.38
CA PHE A 49 25.08 10.01 -23.17
C PHE A 49 24.23 10.52 -22.00
N SER A 50 24.83 11.16 -20.98
CA SER A 50 24.09 11.75 -19.86
C SER A 50 23.14 12.89 -20.27
N HIS A 51 23.36 13.49 -21.44
CA HIS A 51 22.50 14.53 -22.00
C HIS A 51 21.38 13.98 -22.90
N LEU A 52 21.37 12.68 -23.19
CA LEU A 52 20.39 12.04 -24.07
C LEU A 52 19.11 11.67 -23.32
N SER A 53 17.98 11.65 -24.05
CA SER A 53 16.73 11.12 -23.51
C SER A 53 16.81 9.59 -23.37
N TRP A 54 15.91 9.00 -22.56
CA TRP A 54 15.84 7.53 -22.46
C TRP A 54 15.47 6.87 -23.79
N ILE A 55 14.84 7.58 -24.73
CA ILE A 55 14.49 7.08 -26.07
C ILE A 55 15.77 6.97 -26.90
N ASP A 56 16.57 8.05 -26.91
CA ASP A 56 17.82 8.12 -27.67
C ASP A 56 18.88 7.17 -27.09
N LEU A 57 18.91 6.96 -25.78
CA LEU A 57 19.76 5.94 -25.17
C LEU A 57 19.36 4.52 -25.59
N CYS A 58 18.07 4.23 -25.71
CA CYS A 58 17.62 2.93 -26.23
C CYS A 58 18.02 2.76 -27.71
N ALA A 59 17.96 3.83 -28.51
CA ALA A 59 18.42 3.81 -29.89
C ALA A 59 19.95 3.63 -29.97
N ALA A 60 20.71 4.33 -29.12
CA ALA A 60 22.16 4.21 -29.00
C ALA A 60 22.58 2.77 -28.67
N GLN A 61 21.83 2.06 -27.81
CA GLN A 61 22.09 0.65 -27.50
C GLN A 61 22.00 -0.29 -28.71
N ALA A 62 21.22 0.06 -29.74
CA ALA A 62 21.08 -0.76 -30.95
C ALA A 62 22.22 -0.58 -31.98
N THR A 63 23.09 0.42 -31.79
CA THR A 63 24.11 0.80 -32.78
C THR A 63 25.32 -0.13 -32.80
N SER A 64 25.87 -0.47 -31.63
CA SER A 64 27.07 -1.31 -31.49
C SER A 64 27.15 -1.95 -30.10
N ARG A 65 27.97 -3.00 -29.95
CA ARG A 65 28.20 -3.65 -28.65
C ARG A 65 28.84 -2.72 -27.61
N ASN A 66 29.74 -1.82 -28.04
CA ASN A 66 30.35 -0.86 -27.13
C ASN A 66 29.34 0.20 -26.67
N TRP A 67 28.54 0.72 -27.61
CA TRP A 67 27.45 1.65 -27.28
C TRP A 67 26.40 1.02 -26.39
N TYR A 68 26.07 -0.26 -26.62
CA TYR A 68 25.18 -1.01 -25.72
C TYR A 68 25.72 -1.03 -24.30
N ARG A 69 27.00 -1.36 -24.11
CA ARG A 69 27.64 -1.39 -22.78
C ARG A 69 27.62 -0.03 -22.10
N LEU A 70 28.00 1.04 -22.81
CA LEU A 70 28.10 2.40 -22.25
C LEU A 70 26.72 3.04 -22.01
N ALA A 71 25.76 2.84 -22.92
CA ALA A 71 24.39 3.33 -22.75
C ALA A 71 23.55 2.48 -21.79
N ALA A 72 24.06 1.32 -21.35
CA ALA A 72 23.48 0.52 -20.27
C ALA A 72 24.12 0.82 -18.90
N ASP A 73 24.99 1.83 -18.80
CA ASP A 73 25.63 2.20 -17.54
C ASP A 73 24.61 2.55 -16.43
N ASN A 74 24.85 2.01 -15.24
CA ASN A 74 23.87 2.05 -14.16
C ASN A 74 23.69 3.46 -13.56
N GLU A 75 24.74 4.29 -13.53
CA GLU A 75 24.64 5.66 -13.00
C GLU A 75 23.93 6.59 -13.99
N LEU A 76 24.06 6.32 -15.29
CA LEU A 76 23.32 7.03 -16.34
C LEU A 76 21.80 6.80 -16.18
N TRP A 77 21.40 5.54 -16.04
CA TRP A 77 20.01 5.18 -15.77
C TRP A 77 19.54 5.66 -14.41
N ARG A 78 20.41 5.71 -13.39
CA ARG A 78 20.10 6.29 -12.08
C ARG A 78 19.72 7.76 -12.19
N ASN A 79 20.52 8.56 -12.88
CA ASN A 79 20.30 9.99 -13.03
C ASN A 79 19.02 10.28 -13.82
N LEU A 80 18.82 9.58 -14.94
CA LEU A 80 17.57 9.67 -15.70
C LEU A 80 16.35 9.28 -14.85
N TYR A 81 16.49 8.21 -14.09
CA TYR A 81 15.47 7.76 -13.18
C TYR A 81 15.16 8.80 -12.10
N LEU A 82 16.18 9.39 -11.45
CA LEU A 82 16.00 10.41 -10.43
C LEU A 82 15.42 11.71 -11.00
N ASN A 83 15.77 12.07 -12.24
CA ASN A 83 15.20 13.24 -12.90
C ASN A 83 13.73 13.02 -13.27
N ALA A 84 13.38 11.84 -13.80
CA ALA A 84 12.02 11.55 -14.24
C ALA A 84 11.06 11.21 -13.09
N PHE A 85 11.56 10.63 -12.00
CA PHE A 85 10.75 10.02 -10.94
C PHE A 85 11.33 10.21 -9.52
N GLY A 86 12.50 10.83 -9.36
CA GLY A 86 13.23 10.91 -8.08
C GLY A 86 12.61 11.86 -7.05
N ARG A 87 11.67 12.72 -7.47
CA ARG A 87 10.83 13.50 -6.54
C ARG A 87 9.54 12.77 -6.15
N SER A 88 9.20 11.67 -6.82
CA SER A 88 7.86 11.07 -6.79
C SER A 88 7.83 9.57 -6.51
N ARG A 89 8.87 8.94 -5.91
CA ARG A 89 8.81 7.47 -5.76
C ARG A 89 7.95 6.97 -4.61
N LEU A 90 6.75 6.60 -5.05
CA LEU A 90 5.76 5.72 -4.47
C LEU A 90 6.21 4.27 -4.71
N ARG A 91 6.54 3.55 -3.65
CA ARG A 91 6.85 2.12 -3.69
C ARG A 91 5.79 1.38 -2.89
N GLY A 92 4.53 1.52 -3.31
CA GLY A 92 3.40 1.16 -2.48
C GLY A 92 3.34 -0.32 -2.05
N SER A 93 4.06 -0.64 -0.98
CA SER A 93 3.92 -1.84 -0.19
C SER A 93 3.23 -1.46 1.11
N ARG A 94 2.05 -2.03 1.37
CA ARG A 94 1.48 -2.01 2.72
C ARG A 94 2.29 -2.97 3.58
N GLY A 95 3.17 -2.42 4.41
CA GLY A 95 4.00 -3.21 5.30
C GLY A 95 5.38 -3.54 4.73
N HIS A 96 6.34 -3.61 5.64
CA HIS A 96 7.74 -3.85 5.38
C HIS A 96 7.98 -5.31 5.02
N VAL A 97 7.80 -5.68 3.75
CA VAL A 97 8.63 -6.78 3.23
C VAL A 97 9.96 -6.18 2.85
N THR A 98 10.80 -6.06 3.88
CA THR A 98 12.23 -5.99 3.76
C THR A 98 12.66 -6.96 2.67
N ARG A 99 13.22 -6.40 1.61
CA ARG A 99 14.25 -7.08 0.84
C ARG A 99 15.20 -7.77 1.82
N SER A 100 15.86 -8.83 1.40
CA SER A 100 16.99 -9.46 2.09
C SER A 100 18.20 -8.51 2.36
N ASP A 101 18.00 -7.18 2.36
CA ASP A 101 19.00 -6.11 2.44
C ASP A 101 18.60 -4.96 3.41
N GLY A 102 17.77 -5.22 4.42
CA GLY A 102 17.74 -4.43 5.67
C GLY A 102 17.62 -2.89 5.59
N ARG A 103 16.83 -2.30 4.68
CA ARG A 103 16.62 -0.82 4.65
C ARG A 103 15.17 -0.41 4.90
N GLU A 104 14.99 0.40 5.93
CA GLU A 104 13.77 1.12 6.32
C GLU A 104 13.19 1.95 5.16
N VAL A 105 11.87 1.96 5.01
CA VAL A 105 11.16 2.89 4.11
C VAL A 105 11.11 4.26 4.79
N ARG A 106 12.22 5.00 4.70
CA ARG A 106 12.21 6.45 4.91
C ARG A 106 11.97 7.12 3.56
N PRO A 107 11.19 8.22 3.50
CA PRO A 107 11.23 9.09 2.35
C PRO A 107 12.70 9.50 2.17
N LEU A 108 13.24 9.34 0.96
CA LEU A 108 14.61 9.72 0.67
C LEU A 108 14.71 11.25 0.79
N PRO A 109 15.45 11.75 1.79
CA PRO A 109 16.54 12.65 1.45
C PRO A 109 17.85 12.11 2.07
N GLY A 110 18.91 12.01 1.25
CA GLY A 110 20.29 12.02 1.76
C GLY A 110 21.12 10.74 1.73
N TRP A 111 20.58 9.53 1.46
CA TRP A 111 21.40 8.29 1.50
C TRP A 111 21.88 7.78 0.13
N ALA A 112 21.87 8.62 -0.91
CA ALA A 112 22.39 8.28 -2.23
C ALA A 112 23.92 8.05 -2.27
N ASN A 113 24.64 8.20 -1.14
CA ASN A 113 26.11 8.25 -1.13
C ASN A 113 26.83 7.16 -0.32
N THR A 114 26.12 6.14 0.18
CA THR A 114 26.70 5.17 1.13
C THR A 114 26.92 3.81 0.47
N LYS A 115 28.20 3.61 0.12
CA LYS A 115 28.89 2.64 -0.75
C LYS A 115 28.73 1.11 -0.49
N LYS A 116 27.62 0.61 0.06
CA LYS A 116 27.38 -0.85 0.12
C LYS A 116 25.91 -1.18 -0.08
N GLU A 117 25.55 -1.49 -1.31
CA GLU A 117 24.23 -2.00 -1.68
C GLU A 117 24.41 -2.90 -2.90
N ALA A 118 23.75 -4.06 -2.93
CA ALA A 118 23.70 -4.92 -4.11
C ALA A 118 23.25 -4.09 -5.32
N VAL A 119 24.00 -4.15 -6.43
CA VAL A 119 23.86 -3.27 -7.60
C VAL A 119 22.40 -3.19 -8.04
N LYS A 120 21.73 -2.08 -7.68
CA LYS A 120 20.34 -1.83 -8.02
C LYS A 120 20.26 -1.52 -9.51
N ASP A 121 19.53 -2.33 -10.27
CA ASP A 121 19.32 -2.12 -11.71
C ASP A 121 18.38 -0.91 -11.92
N TRP A 122 18.98 0.25 -12.19
CA TRP A 122 18.23 1.49 -12.40
C TRP A 122 17.45 1.50 -13.71
N LYS A 123 17.89 0.74 -14.71
CA LYS A 123 17.18 0.60 -15.99
C LYS A 123 15.89 -0.19 -15.79
N TRP A 124 15.96 -1.32 -15.07
CA TRP A 124 14.77 -2.08 -14.67
C TRP A 124 13.82 -1.23 -13.83
N MET A 125 14.36 -0.49 -12.87
CA MET A 125 13.61 0.44 -12.05
C MET A 125 12.88 1.52 -12.88
N PHE A 126 13.54 2.09 -13.89
CA PHE A 126 12.95 3.05 -14.82
C PHE A 126 11.83 2.42 -15.64
N ARG A 127 12.07 1.21 -16.17
CA ARG A 127 11.09 0.45 -16.97
C ARG A 127 9.80 0.22 -16.19
N ILE A 128 9.88 -0.32 -14.99
CA ILE A 128 8.72 -0.55 -14.13
C ILE A 128 7.98 0.75 -13.84
N SER A 129 8.69 1.82 -13.45
CA SER A 129 8.05 3.12 -13.22
C SER A 129 7.35 3.68 -14.46
N SER A 130 7.93 3.50 -15.64
CA SER A 130 7.27 3.88 -16.89
C SER A 130 6.06 3.00 -17.20
N ASN A 131 6.10 1.70 -16.87
CA ASN A 131 4.97 0.79 -17.05
C ASN A 131 3.79 1.20 -16.16
N TRP A 132 4.05 1.49 -14.88
CA TRP A 132 3.05 2.05 -13.97
C TRP A 132 2.46 3.36 -14.47
N LYS A 133 3.32 4.31 -14.89
CA LYS A 133 2.87 5.62 -15.41
C LYS A 133 2.00 5.51 -16.66
N LYS A 134 2.19 4.46 -17.46
CA LYS A 134 1.44 4.22 -18.71
C LYS A 134 0.31 3.20 -18.57
N GLY A 135 0.12 2.59 -17.40
CA GLY A 135 -0.82 1.49 -17.20
C GLY A 135 -0.46 0.19 -17.94
N ARG A 136 0.79 0.01 -18.38
CA ARG A 136 1.23 -1.19 -19.12
C ARG A 136 1.52 -2.33 -18.16
N CYS A 137 0.78 -3.43 -18.26
CA CYS A 137 1.01 -4.63 -17.46
C CYS A 137 0.72 -5.91 -18.24
N ALA A 138 1.34 -7.02 -17.83
CA ALA A 138 0.88 -8.36 -18.16
C ALA A 138 -0.25 -8.76 -17.20
N ILE A 139 -1.27 -9.46 -17.70
CA ILE A 139 -2.41 -9.95 -16.92
C ILE A 139 -2.28 -11.45 -16.80
N GLU A 140 -2.39 -11.96 -15.57
CA GLU A 140 -2.35 -13.37 -15.23
C GLU A 140 -3.53 -13.68 -14.30
N GLU A 141 -4.28 -14.74 -14.59
CA GLU A 141 -5.35 -15.22 -13.73
C GLU A 141 -4.80 -16.32 -12.83
N LEU A 142 -5.02 -16.18 -11.51
CA LEU A 142 -4.62 -17.20 -10.56
C LEU A 142 -5.76 -18.21 -10.49
N ASP A 143 -5.73 -19.21 -11.37
CA ASP A 143 -6.75 -20.27 -11.40
C ASP A 143 -6.81 -20.97 -10.04
N GLU A 144 -7.94 -20.82 -9.37
CA GLU A 144 -8.33 -21.74 -8.32
C GLU A 144 -8.65 -23.07 -9.01
N ASN A 145 -7.77 -24.07 -8.87
CA ASN A 145 -8.10 -25.46 -9.20
C ASN A 145 -9.37 -25.85 -8.42
N SER A 146 -10.52 -25.62 -9.04
CA SER A 146 -11.85 -25.95 -8.56
C SER A 146 -12.15 -27.38 -8.99
N GLN A 147 -11.46 -28.33 -8.36
CA GLN A 147 -12.12 -29.59 -8.05
C GLN A 147 -13.05 -29.37 -6.85
N SER A 148 -14.11 -28.61 -7.08
CA SER A 148 -15.33 -28.67 -6.27
C SER A 148 -16.47 -28.32 -7.21
N SER A 149 -16.91 -29.36 -7.93
CA SER A 149 -18.21 -29.39 -8.58
C SER A 149 -19.32 -29.25 -7.52
N SER A 150 -19.63 -28.02 -7.12
CA SER A 150 -20.92 -27.70 -6.53
C SER A 150 -21.72 -26.96 -7.59
N ARG A 151 -22.59 -27.74 -8.23
CA ARG A 151 -23.68 -27.27 -9.10
C ARG A 151 -24.40 -26.12 -8.41
N GLU A 152 -24.76 -25.14 -9.23
CA GLU A 152 -25.68 -24.05 -8.94
C GLU A 152 -26.66 -24.38 -7.81
N SER A 153 -26.56 -23.64 -6.71
CA SER A 153 -27.67 -23.45 -5.79
C SER A 153 -27.91 -21.95 -5.71
N GLY A 154 -28.96 -21.51 -6.40
CA GLY A 154 -29.38 -20.12 -6.43
C GLY A 154 -29.81 -19.64 -5.05
N LEU A 155 -29.00 -18.78 -4.44
CA LEU A 155 -29.37 -17.58 -3.71
C LEU A 155 -28.05 -16.90 -3.30
N GLY A 156 -27.89 -15.62 -3.66
CA GLY A 156 -26.59 -14.93 -3.72
C GLY A 156 -25.82 -14.88 -2.40
N SER A 157 -24.86 -15.79 -2.22
CA SER A 157 -23.81 -15.66 -1.22
C SER A 157 -22.61 -14.97 -1.87
N SER A 158 -22.43 -13.68 -1.58
CA SER A 158 -21.30 -12.88 -2.06
C SER A 158 -20.00 -13.36 -1.38
N CYS A 159 -19.34 -14.36 -1.96
CA CYS A 159 -18.04 -14.83 -1.50
C CYS A 159 -17.00 -13.74 -1.74
N GLU A 160 -16.43 -13.16 -0.68
CA GLU A 160 -15.35 -12.18 -0.79
C GLU A 160 -14.00 -12.87 -0.61
N THR A 161 -13.01 -12.51 -1.41
CA THR A 161 -11.63 -13.01 -1.25
C THR A 161 -10.74 -11.91 -0.69
N LEU A 162 -10.18 -12.14 0.50
CA LEU A 162 -9.14 -11.30 1.10
C LEU A 162 -7.83 -11.53 0.37
N VAL A 163 -7.08 -10.46 0.10
CA VAL A 163 -5.77 -10.54 -0.54
C VAL A 163 -4.77 -9.69 0.21
N LEU A 164 -3.60 -10.27 0.46
CA LEU A 164 -2.41 -9.58 0.93
C LEU A 164 -1.19 -9.95 0.10
N LEU A 165 -0.27 -9.01 -0.04
CA LEU A 165 0.98 -9.19 -0.77
C LEU A 165 2.15 -9.07 0.19
N ALA A 166 3.06 -10.04 0.13
CA ALA A 166 4.29 -10.07 0.91
C ALA A 166 5.49 -10.42 0.02
N GLY A 167 6.09 -9.41 -0.62
CA GLY A 167 7.18 -9.64 -1.56
C GLY A 167 6.72 -10.49 -2.76
N SER A 168 7.32 -11.67 -2.95
CA SER A 168 6.88 -12.62 -3.99
C SER A 168 5.62 -13.41 -3.62
N LEU A 169 5.28 -13.46 -2.33
CA LEU A 169 4.15 -14.23 -1.81
C LEU A 169 2.83 -13.47 -2.02
N THR A 170 1.83 -14.15 -2.57
CA THR A 170 0.43 -13.71 -2.62
C THR A 170 -0.37 -14.58 -1.65
N ILE A 171 -1.02 -13.92 -0.69
CA ILE A 171 -1.82 -14.56 0.36
C ILE A 171 -3.27 -14.29 0.03
N THR A 172 -4.06 -15.35 -0.16
CA THR A 172 -5.50 -15.25 -0.43
C THR A 172 -6.30 -16.05 0.58
N ALA A 173 -7.47 -15.57 0.95
CA ALA A 173 -8.37 -16.28 1.83
C ALA A 173 -9.84 -15.96 1.52
N SER A 174 -10.69 -16.98 1.56
CA SER A 174 -12.13 -16.79 1.39
C SER A 174 -12.77 -16.31 2.71
N THR A 175 -13.72 -15.37 2.61
CA THR A 175 -14.56 -14.93 3.73
C THR A 175 -15.85 -15.73 3.84
N GLN A 176 -16.02 -16.80 3.05
CA GLN A 176 -17.16 -17.70 3.17
C GLN A 176 -17.13 -18.41 4.54
N PRO A 177 -18.26 -18.49 5.27
CA PRO A 177 -18.32 -19.25 6.51
C PRO A 177 -17.94 -20.72 6.27
N SER A 178 -17.00 -21.22 7.07
CA SER A 178 -16.51 -22.59 7.00
C SER A 178 -16.20 -23.11 8.41
N ASP A 179 -16.25 -24.43 8.58
CA ASP A 179 -15.80 -25.08 9.81
C ASP A 179 -14.27 -25.02 9.95
N LEU A 180 -13.56 -24.96 8.82
CA LEU A 180 -12.11 -24.91 8.76
C LEU A 180 -11.67 -23.87 7.73
N PRO A 181 -11.74 -22.56 8.05
CA PRO A 181 -11.28 -21.52 7.14
C PRO A 181 -9.81 -21.72 6.76
N THR A 182 -9.52 -21.57 5.47
CA THR A 182 -8.20 -21.80 4.88
C THR A 182 -7.60 -20.51 4.33
N ILE A 183 -6.30 -20.37 4.51
CA ILE A 183 -5.48 -19.30 3.93
C ILE A 183 -4.57 -19.96 2.91
N LYS A 184 -4.65 -19.54 1.65
CA LYS A 184 -3.80 -20.01 0.57
C LYS A 184 -2.59 -19.08 0.44
N LEU A 185 -1.41 -19.67 0.43
CA LEU A 185 -0.12 -19.05 0.19
C LEU A 185 0.33 -19.45 -1.20
N SER A 186 0.57 -18.48 -2.08
CA SER A 186 1.00 -18.74 -3.46
C SER A 186 2.25 -17.95 -3.81
N ILE A 187 3.27 -18.65 -4.32
CA ILE A 187 4.44 -18.04 -4.96
C ILE A 187 4.35 -18.39 -6.43
N PHE A 188 4.08 -17.37 -7.25
CA PHE A 188 4.01 -17.52 -8.69
C PHE A 188 5.38 -18.00 -9.23
N PRO A 189 5.42 -19.01 -10.13
CA PRO A 189 4.30 -19.60 -10.88
C PRO A 189 3.74 -20.94 -10.36
N THR A 190 4.27 -21.57 -9.31
CA THR A 190 4.02 -23.01 -9.08
C THR A 190 3.82 -23.47 -7.65
N ILE A 191 4.14 -22.67 -6.63
CA ILE A 191 4.12 -23.16 -5.24
C ILE A 191 2.87 -22.65 -4.53
N ASN A 192 1.99 -23.58 -4.17
CA ASN A 192 0.81 -23.31 -3.35
C ASN A 192 0.89 -24.09 -2.03
N HIS A 193 0.53 -23.45 -0.92
CA HIS A 193 0.42 -24.06 0.41
C HIS A 193 -0.81 -23.52 1.12
N SER A 194 -1.51 -24.36 1.89
CA SER A 194 -2.69 -23.94 2.66
C SER A 194 -2.42 -24.01 4.15
N LEU A 195 -2.82 -22.96 4.87
CA LEU A 195 -2.85 -22.90 6.32
C LEU A 195 -4.30 -22.96 6.80
N THR A 196 -4.57 -23.68 7.88
CA THR A 196 -5.92 -23.82 8.45
C THR A 196 -6.05 -22.99 9.73
N CYS A 197 -7.19 -22.33 9.87
CA CYS A 197 -7.56 -21.54 11.05
C CYS A 197 -8.70 -22.24 11.79
N GLU A 198 -8.38 -23.02 12.82
CA GLU A 198 -9.40 -23.69 13.64
C GLU A 198 -9.96 -22.74 14.70
N SER A 199 -11.28 -22.59 14.74
CA SER A 199 -11.97 -21.89 15.83
C SER A 199 -11.97 -22.74 17.10
N ARG A 200 -11.61 -22.14 18.24
CA ARG A 200 -11.69 -22.80 19.56
C ARG A 200 -13.00 -22.52 20.29
N ALA A 201 -13.79 -21.55 19.82
CA ALA A 201 -15.02 -21.08 20.46
C ALA A 201 -16.26 -21.99 20.30
N GLY A 202 -16.17 -23.11 19.58
CA GLY A 202 -17.27 -24.08 19.40
C GLY A 202 -17.43 -24.53 17.94
N ARG A 203 -18.34 -25.49 17.70
CA ARG A 203 -18.61 -26.09 16.36
C ARG A 203 -19.46 -25.20 15.43
N THR A 204 -19.43 -23.88 15.58
CA THR A 204 -20.15 -22.97 14.69
C THR A 204 -19.27 -22.58 13.51
N PRO A 205 -19.77 -22.59 12.27
CA PRO A 205 -18.98 -22.15 11.12
C PRO A 205 -18.55 -20.70 11.35
N CYS A 206 -17.28 -20.43 11.07
CA CYS A 206 -16.69 -19.11 11.23
C CYS A 206 -16.14 -18.62 9.89
N ARG A 207 -16.02 -17.31 9.73
CA ARG A 207 -15.39 -16.72 8.54
C ARG A 207 -14.14 -15.95 8.91
N LEU A 208 -13.18 -15.89 7.99
CA LEU A 208 -12.07 -14.96 8.09
C LEU A 208 -12.61 -13.54 7.87
N SER A 209 -12.33 -12.66 8.83
CA SER A 209 -12.79 -11.27 8.82
C SER A 209 -11.74 -10.34 8.22
N THR A 210 -10.49 -10.52 8.61
CA THR A 210 -9.36 -9.75 8.07
C THR A 210 -8.04 -10.51 8.27
N LEU A 211 -7.00 -10.04 7.59
CA LEU A 211 -5.63 -10.55 7.68
C LEU A 211 -4.68 -9.37 7.88
N ALA A 212 -3.58 -9.57 8.62
CA ALA A 212 -2.52 -8.58 8.76
C ALA A 212 -1.14 -9.23 8.69
N ILE A 213 -0.26 -8.68 7.86
CA ILE A 213 1.15 -9.07 7.80
C ILE A 213 1.96 -8.25 8.80
N ASP A 214 2.94 -8.89 9.44
CA ASP A 214 3.93 -8.23 10.28
C ASP A 214 4.79 -7.25 9.48
N GLN A 215 4.80 -6.01 9.93
CA GLN A 215 5.56 -4.91 9.34
C GLN A 215 6.93 -4.72 10.01
N SER A 216 7.31 -5.56 10.98
CA SER A 216 8.65 -5.56 11.56
C SER A 216 9.67 -6.26 10.64
N PRO A 217 10.98 -5.96 10.76
CA PRO A 217 12.01 -6.68 10.02
C PRO A 217 11.95 -8.20 10.28
N PRO A 218 11.96 -9.05 9.25
CA PRO A 218 11.79 -10.49 9.40
C PRO A 218 12.99 -11.06 10.15
N LEU A 219 12.71 -11.65 11.30
CA LEU A 219 13.69 -12.43 12.05
C LEU A 219 13.94 -13.74 11.29
N LEU A 220 15.20 -14.01 10.94
CA LEU A 220 15.63 -15.23 10.24
C LEU A 220 14.94 -15.47 8.88
N GLY A 221 14.44 -14.41 8.22
CA GLY A 221 13.74 -14.52 6.95
C GLY A 221 12.32 -15.10 7.04
N GLN A 222 11.78 -15.28 8.25
CA GLN A 222 10.40 -15.69 8.46
C GLN A 222 9.46 -14.49 8.45
N LEU A 223 8.32 -14.63 7.78
CA LEU A 223 7.23 -13.67 7.77
C LEU A 223 6.19 -14.07 8.82
N ARG A 224 5.59 -13.11 9.52
CA ARG A 224 4.48 -13.41 10.43
C ARG A 224 3.16 -12.89 9.84
N LEU A 225 2.14 -13.73 9.91
CA LEU A 225 0.79 -13.42 9.41
C LEU A 225 -0.21 -13.60 10.54
N ALA A 226 -0.98 -12.56 10.86
CA ALA A 226 -2.11 -12.65 11.76
C ALA A 226 -3.41 -12.81 10.96
N ALA A 227 -4.22 -13.80 11.33
CA ALA A 227 -5.52 -14.09 10.74
C ALA A 227 -6.62 -13.97 11.78
N PHE A 228 -7.68 -13.24 11.44
CA PHE A 228 -8.76 -12.89 12.36
C PHE A 228 -10.05 -13.58 11.93
N LEU A 229 -10.76 -14.16 12.89
CA LEU A 229 -12.04 -14.81 12.69
C LEU A 229 -13.19 -13.88 13.07
N SER A 230 -14.39 -14.15 12.54
CA SER A 230 -15.62 -13.44 12.92
C SER A 230 -16.01 -13.62 14.38
N THR A 231 -15.47 -14.65 15.04
CA THR A 231 -15.64 -14.92 16.48
C THR A 231 -14.82 -13.99 17.38
N GLY A 232 -13.94 -13.15 16.81
CA GLY A 232 -12.98 -12.32 17.53
C GLY A 232 -11.69 -13.05 17.93
N GLU A 233 -11.60 -14.35 17.66
CA GLU A 233 -10.35 -15.10 17.75
C GLU A 233 -9.37 -14.67 16.67
N PHE A 234 -8.08 -14.76 16.97
CA PHE A 234 -7.05 -14.59 15.94
C PHE A 234 -5.90 -15.56 16.13
N THR A 235 -5.26 -15.92 15.03
CA THR A 235 -4.11 -16.82 14.99
C THR A 235 -2.96 -16.15 14.28
N VAL A 236 -1.76 -16.23 14.85
CA VAL A 236 -0.51 -15.75 14.24
C VAL A 236 0.27 -16.95 13.71
N PHE A 237 0.61 -16.93 12.44
CA PHE A 237 1.43 -17.92 11.74
C PHE A 237 2.85 -17.40 11.52
N SER A 238 3.83 -18.30 11.59
CA SER A 238 5.16 -18.06 11.05
C SER A 238 5.27 -18.74 9.69
N ILE A 239 5.57 -17.95 8.66
CA ILE A 239 5.63 -18.36 7.26
C ILE A 239 7.08 -18.27 6.81
N ASN A 240 7.60 -19.39 6.29
CA ASN A 240 8.91 -19.40 5.66
C ASN A 240 8.73 -19.24 4.13
N PRO A 241 9.07 -18.09 3.53
CA PRO A 241 8.89 -17.86 2.11
C PRO A 241 9.80 -18.74 1.23
N ALA A 242 10.92 -19.26 1.76
CA ALA A 242 11.80 -20.16 1.01
C ALA A 242 11.23 -21.58 0.91
N GLN A 243 10.49 -22.03 1.93
CA GLN A 243 9.88 -23.35 1.98
C GLN A 243 8.53 -23.28 2.70
N LEU A 244 7.46 -23.03 1.94
CA LEU A 244 6.12 -22.81 2.49
C LEU A 244 5.62 -23.96 3.37
N SER A 245 6.03 -25.21 3.10
CA SER A 245 5.64 -26.39 3.89
C SER A 245 6.15 -26.38 5.34
N THR A 246 7.16 -25.56 5.65
CA THR A 246 7.69 -25.39 7.01
C THR A 246 6.96 -24.31 7.81
N SER A 247 5.92 -23.69 7.23
CA SER A 247 5.10 -22.70 7.90
C SER A 247 4.26 -23.34 9.00
N PHE A 248 4.13 -22.68 10.15
CA PHE A 248 3.42 -23.25 11.29
C PHE A 248 2.65 -22.17 12.08
N ARG A 249 1.64 -22.63 12.83
CA ARG A 249 0.86 -21.80 13.76
C ARG A 249 1.71 -21.47 14.99
N LYS A 250 1.97 -20.19 15.22
CA LYS A 250 2.78 -19.71 16.36
C LYS A 250 1.94 -19.44 17.60
N LEU A 251 0.80 -18.76 17.45
CA LEU A 251 -0.01 -18.26 18.56
C LEU A 251 -1.49 -18.25 18.21
N THR A 252 -2.36 -18.50 19.19
CA THR A 252 -3.81 -18.33 19.03
C THR A 252 -4.37 -17.58 20.23
N TYR A 253 -5.07 -16.48 19.96
CA TYR A 253 -5.85 -15.72 20.93
C TYR A 253 -7.31 -16.17 20.92
N VAL A 254 -7.85 -16.39 22.11
CA VAL A 254 -9.29 -16.62 22.31
C VAL A 254 -9.84 -15.52 23.21
N PRO A 255 -10.83 -14.72 22.75
CA PRO A 255 -11.46 -13.71 23.58
C PRO A 255 -12.08 -14.31 24.85
N ARG A 256 -12.01 -13.59 25.97
CA ARG A 256 -12.71 -13.99 27.20
C ARG A 256 -14.23 -14.00 26.95
N ARG A 257 -14.90 -15.08 27.36
CA ARG A 257 -16.37 -15.24 27.24
C ARG A 257 -17.08 -14.06 27.92
N GLY A 258 -18.05 -13.47 27.22
CA GLY A 258 -18.88 -12.36 27.72
C GLY A 258 -18.69 -11.01 27.01
N ARG A 259 -17.81 -10.91 26.00
CA ARG A 259 -17.77 -9.71 25.12
C ARG A 259 -18.97 -9.72 24.15
N PRO A 260 -19.53 -8.54 23.79
CA PRO A 260 -20.66 -8.44 22.87
C PRO A 260 -20.37 -9.14 21.53
N MET A 261 -21.43 -9.63 20.89
CA MET A 261 -21.40 -10.30 19.58
C MET A 261 -20.77 -9.45 18.45
N ASP A 262 -20.64 -8.14 18.63
CA ASP A 262 -20.02 -7.21 17.67
C ASP A 262 -18.47 -7.17 17.73
N SER A 263 -17.85 -8.31 18.02
CA SER A 263 -16.39 -8.46 18.18
C SER A 263 -15.64 -8.77 16.87
N SER A 264 -16.36 -8.88 15.74
CA SER A 264 -15.72 -9.13 14.45
C SER A 264 -14.72 -8.02 14.11
N THR A 265 -13.49 -8.42 13.83
CA THR A 265 -12.40 -7.51 13.49
C THR A 265 -12.57 -7.03 12.05
N LEU A 266 -12.71 -5.73 11.84
CA LEU A 266 -12.86 -5.11 10.53
C LEU A 266 -11.49 -4.85 9.87
N GLN A 267 -10.52 -4.39 10.66
CA GLN A 267 -9.15 -4.14 10.18
C GLN A 267 -8.14 -4.46 11.27
N ALA A 268 -6.94 -4.86 10.88
CA ALA A 268 -5.83 -5.04 11.79
C ALA A 268 -4.53 -4.51 11.18
N VAL A 269 -3.64 -4.04 12.03
CA VAL A 269 -2.25 -3.69 11.67
C VAL A 269 -1.31 -4.33 12.68
N TYR A 270 -0.22 -4.87 12.16
CA TYR A 270 0.71 -5.66 12.96
C TYR A 270 2.15 -5.19 12.73
N HIS A 271 2.85 -4.83 13.80
CA HIS A 271 4.28 -4.63 13.80
C HIS A 271 4.81 -5.25 15.06
N HIS A 272 5.40 -6.43 14.98
CA HIS A 272 5.80 -7.16 16.18
C HIS A 272 6.68 -6.32 17.11
N PRO A 273 6.44 -6.35 18.44
CA PRO A 273 5.39 -7.11 19.15
C PRO A 273 3.99 -6.47 19.23
N LEU A 274 3.77 -5.29 18.67
CA LEU A 274 2.49 -4.58 18.73
C LEU A 274 1.49 -5.07 17.67
N LEU A 275 0.32 -5.53 18.11
CA LEU A 275 -0.82 -5.85 17.25
C LEU A 275 -2.02 -4.97 17.61
N ILE A 276 -2.65 -4.35 16.62
CA ILE A 276 -3.81 -3.48 16.81
C ILE A 276 -4.95 -3.96 15.93
N THR A 277 -6.14 -4.09 16.50
CA THR A 277 -7.36 -4.48 15.81
C THR A 277 -8.42 -3.40 15.94
N LEU A 278 -9.21 -3.18 14.89
CA LEU A 278 -10.39 -2.34 14.91
C LEU A 278 -11.62 -3.21 14.65
N SER A 279 -12.61 -3.17 15.56
CA SER A 279 -13.87 -3.91 15.42
C SER A 279 -14.87 -3.19 14.50
N GLN A 280 -15.91 -3.90 14.09
CA GLN A 280 -17.05 -3.32 13.38
C GLN A 280 -17.79 -2.23 14.19
N SER A 281 -17.79 -2.34 15.52
CA SER A 281 -18.33 -1.36 16.47
C SER A 281 -17.39 -0.16 16.73
N PHE A 282 -16.35 0.02 15.91
CA PHE A 282 -15.37 1.10 16.02
C PHE A 282 -14.59 1.11 17.35
N SER A 283 -14.30 -0.10 17.87
CA SER A 283 -13.49 -0.30 19.06
C SER A 283 -12.09 -0.76 18.67
N LEU A 284 -11.09 0.03 19.01
CA LEU A 284 -9.68 -0.23 18.75
C LEU A 284 -9.06 -0.94 19.95
N SER A 285 -8.64 -2.19 19.77
CA SER A 285 -7.97 -2.99 20.81
C SER A 285 -6.49 -3.12 20.51
N ILE A 286 -5.66 -2.93 21.54
CA ILE A 286 -4.21 -2.98 21.49
C ILE A 286 -3.73 -4.24 22.20
N TYR A 287 -2.86 -5.00 21.55
CA TYR A 287 -2.27 -6.23 22.04
C TYR A 287 -0.75 -6.18 21.97
N ASP A 288 -0.11 -6.66 23.02
CA ASP A 288 1.33 -6.90 23.10
C ASP A 288 1.60 -8.40 22.95
N LEU A 289 2.50 -8.74 22.02
CA LEU A 289 2.91 -10.10 21.64
C LEU A 289 4.40 -10.40 21.93
N SER A 290 5.07 -9.63 22.80
CA SER A 290 6.52 -9.73 23.08
C SER A 290 6.97 -11.10 23.62
N ASP A 291 6.21 -11.69 24.54
CA ASP A 291 6.57 -12.94 25.23
C ASP A 291 5.93 -14.20 24.60
N ASP A 292 5.64 -14.17 23.29
CA ASP A 292 4.84 -15.22 22.62
C ASP A 292 3.51 -15.52 23.35
N ASN A 293 2.99 -14.50 24.04
CA ASN A 293 1.71 -14.50 24.72
C ASN A 293 0.91 -13.31 24.25
N VAL A 294 -0.41 -13.45 24.24
CA VAL A 294 -1.31 -12.36 23.85
C VAL A 294 -1.73 -11.59 25.09
N ARG A 295 -1.21 -10.38 25.26
CA ARG A 295 -1.62 -9.48 26.34
C ARG A 295 -2.41 -8.31 25.76
N HIS A 296 -3.71 -8.31 26.00
CA HIS A 296 -4.56 -7.16 25.68
C HIS A 296 -4.24 -6.01 26.65
N THR A 297 -3.76 -4.87 26.15
CA THR A 297 -3.34 -3.74 26.99
C THR A 297 -4.44 -2.70 27.14
N GLN A 298 -5.03 -2.24 26.03
CA GLN A 298 -5.99 -1.13 26.03
C GLN A 298 -7.08 -1.32 24.98
N THR A 299 -8.26 -0.76 25.24
CA THR A 299 -9.35 -0.62 24.27
C THR A 299 -9.76 0.85 24.20
N LEU A 300 -9.80 1.42 23.01
CA LEU A 300 -10.28 2.78 22.73
C LEU A 300 -11.55 2.72 21.90
N SER A 301 -12.55 3.53 22.21
CA SER A 301 -13.78 3.67 21.43
C SER A 301 -13.96 5.10 20.95
N SER A 302 -14.62 5.26 19.80
CA SER A 302 -15.06 6.56 19.30
C SER A 302 -16.54 6.50 18.95
N PHE A 303 -17.28 7.57 19.29
CA PHE A 303 -18.69 7.74 18.93
C PHE A 303 -18.88 8.67 17.72
N THR A 304 -17.79 9.24 17.20
CA THR A 304 -17.83 10.24 16.11
C THR A 304 -17.05 9.80 14.88
N SER A 305 -16.64 8.54 14.87
CA SER A 305 -15.82 7.93 13.82
C SER A 305 -16.53 6.69 13.30
N PHE A 306 -16.61 6.56 11.98
CA PHE A 306 -17.40 5.51 11.33
C PHE A 306 -16.61 4.88 10.18
N PRO A 307 -16.94 3.63 9.80
CA PRO A 307 -16.38 3.02 8.59
C PRO A 307 -16.93 3.70 7.32
N PRO A 308 -16.25 3.55 6.17
CA PRO A 308 -14.99 2.83 5.94
C PRO A 308 -13.79 3.45 6.68
N THR A 309 -12.76 2.64 6.92
CA THR A 309 -11.54 3.04 7.66
C THR A 309 -10.26 2.52 7.02
N SER A 310 -9.15 3.20 7.30
CA SER A 310 -7.82 2.72 6.99
C SER A 310 -6.85 2.97 8.13
N LEU A 311 -6.03 1.96 8.44
CA LEU A 311 -5.00 2.00 9.46
C LEU A 311 -3.60 1.91 8.84
N VAL A 312 -2.68 2.73 9.33
CA VAL A 312 -1.26 2.66 8.98
C VAL A 312 -0.44 2.72 10.26
N LEU A 313 0.40 1.72 10.46
CA LEU A 313 1.31 1.64 11.61
C LEU A 313 2.73 1.96 11.14
N SER A 314 3.45 2.72 11.95
CA SER A 314 4.86 3.07 11.72
C SER A 314 5.62 3.08 13.02
N THR A 315 6.95 2.96 12.95
CA THR A 315 7.85 2.95 14.12
C THR A 315 8.85 4.10 14.02
N PRO A 316 8.48 5.33 14.45
CA PRO A 316 9.41 6.47 14.45
C PRO A 316 10.67 6.23 15.28
N SER A 317 10.56 5.44 16.35
CA SER A 317 11.67 4.99 17.17
C SER A 317 11.46 3.51 17.55
N PRO A 318 12.51 2.77 17.95
CA PRO A 318 12.38 1.38 18.39
C PRO A 318 11.41 1.17 19.57
N ALA A 319 11.20 2.20 20.40
CA ALA A 319 10.32 2.17 21.56
C ALA A 319 9.05 3.02 21.38
N THR A 320 8.74 3.45 20.15
CA THR A 320 7.57 4.29 19.88
C THR A 320 6.91 3.85 18.59
N TYR A 321 5.63 3.55 18.69
CA TYR A 321 4.78 3.27 17.55
C TYR A 321 3.88 4.46 17.28
N LYS A 322 3.66 4.73 16.00
CA LYS A 322 2.73 5.74 15.52
C LYS A 322 1.70 5.08 14.64
N LEU A 323 0.45 5.12 15.10
CA LEU A 323 -0.71 4.67 14.35
C LEU A 323 -1.42 5.89 13.76
N VAL A 324 -1.72 5.83 12.45
CA VAL A 324 -2.61 6.78 11.78
C VAL A 324 -3.86 6.03 11.36
N LEU A 325 -5.01 6.51 11.84
CA LEU A 325 -6.33 5.98 11.54
C LEU A 325 -7.12 7.04 10.75
N ALA A 326 -7.49 6.74 9.50
CA ALA A 326 -8.42 7.53 8.71
C ALA A 326 -9.82 6.89 8.72
N TYR A 327 -10.86 7.71 8.79
CA TYR A 327 -12.24 7.29 8.97
C TYR A 327 -13.24 8.32 8.44
N THR A 328 -14.48 7.91 8.28
CA THR A 328 -15.56 8.81 7.86
C THR A 328 -16.24 9.46 9.06
N ILE A 329 -16.73 10.68 8.84
CA ILE A 329 -17.41 11.49 9.86
C ILE A 329 -18.74 11.97 9.27
N PRO A 330 -19.88 11.74 9.94
CA PRO A 330 -21.16 12.24 9.49
C PRO A 330 -21.20 13.77 9.60
N VAL A 331 -21.78 14.40 8.57
CA VAL A 331 -22.00 15.84 8.48
C VAL A 331 -23.48 16.05 8.24
N TYR A 332 -24.12 16.83 9.12
CA TYR A 332 -25.54 17.16 9.01
C TYR A 332 -25.85 17.83 7.65
N PRO A 333 -27.04 17.64 7.04
CA PRO A 333 -28.13 16.76 7.48
C PRO A 333 -27.94 15.27 7.12
N ALA A 334 -27.32 14.97 5.98
CA ALA A 334 -27.19 13.59 5.48
C ALA A 334 -25.96 13.43 4.57
N HIS A 335 -24.80 13.86 5.06
CA HIS A 335 -23.55 13.79 4.31
C HIS A 335 -22.42 13.20 5.15
N TRP A 336 -21.30 12.98 4.49
CA TRP A 336 -20.09 12.44 5.06
C TRP A 336 -18.90 13.29 4.67
N SER A 337 -17.92 13.32 5.55
CA SER A 337 -16.58 13.85 5.35
C SER A 337 -15.56 12.85 5.87
N VAL A 338 -14.28 13.21 5.83
CA VAL A 338 -13.18 12.37 6.30
C VAL A 338 -12.44 13.02 7.46
N GLY A 339 -11.97 12.21 8.39
CA GLY A 339 -11.07 12.61 9.46
C GLY A 339 -9.90 11.65 9.61
N ALA A 340 -8.91 12.08 10.37
CA ALA A 340 -7.75 11.28 10.71
C ALA A 340 -7.37 11.48 12.17
N THR A 341 -6.97 10.40 12.83
CA THR A 341 -6.43 10.41 14.19
C THR A 341 -5.04 9.80 14.18
N GLU A 342 -4.09 10.46 14.84
CA GLU A 342 -2.78 9.94 15.16
C GLU A 342 -2.78 9.47 16.62
N LEU A 343 -2.26 8.27 16.85
CA LEU A 343 -1.99 7.73 18.18
C LEU A 343 -0.50 7.42 18.30
N ILE A 344 0.12 7.89 19.38
CA ILE A 344 1.48 7.53 19.76
C ILE A 344 1.41 6.52 20.88
N ILE A 345 2.04 5.36 20.67
CA ILE A 345 2.03 4.22 21.60
C ILE A 345 3.47 3.98 22.05
N SER A 346 3.70 3.91 23.35
CA SER A 346 4.99 3.51 23.90
C SER A 346 5.17 2.00 23.74
N GLY A 347 6.35 1.61 23.26
CA GLY A 347 6.82 0.23 23.28
C GLY A 347 7.64 -0.05 24.55
N PRO A 348 7.88 -1.33 24.87
CA PRO A 348 8.82 -1.69 25.92
C PRO A 348 10.19 -1.12 25.58
N SER A 349 10.79 -0.36 26.50
CA SER A 349 12.14 0.15 26.32
C SER A 349 13.10 -1.02 26.10
N GLY A 350 13.88 -0.99 25.00
CA GLY A 350 15.00 -1.91 24.81
C GLY A 350 15.99 -1.88 25.98
N PRO A 351 16.95 -2.80 26.06
CA PRO A 351 17.89 -2.89 27.17
C PRO A 351 18.54 -1.52 27.43
N PRO A 352 18.71 -1.11 28.70
CA PRO A 352 19.26 0.20 29.03
C PRO A 352 20.63 0.35 28.37
N ASN A 353 20.81 1.48 27.68
CA ASN A 353 22.08 1.83 27.05
C ASN A 353 23.15 1.94 28.15
N PRO A 354 24.23 1.14 28.15
CA PRO A 354 25.22 1.11 29.24
C PRO A 354 26.03 2.41 29.39
N LEU A 355 25.76 3.42 28.55
CA LEU A 355 26.46 4.70 28.49
C LEU A 355 25.71 5.85 29.19
N VAL A 356 24.51 5.61 29.74
CA VAL A 356 23.80 6.62 30.54
C VAL A 356 23.94 6.25 32.01
N PRO A 357 24.67 7.05 32.82
CA PRO A 357 24.78 6.78 34.25
C PRO A 357 23.38 6.86 34.88
N PRO A 358 23.03 5.93 35.78
CA PRO A 358 21.75 5.95 36.45
C PRO A 358 21.61 7.27 37.23
N SER A 359 20.63 8.09 36.85
CA SER A 359 20.20 9.21 37.68
C SER A 359 19.79 8.65 39.03
N SER A 360 20.47 9.15 40.05
CA SER A 360 20.45 8.72 41.44
C SER A 360 19.04 8.58 42.04
N PHE A 361 18.86 7.50 42.81
CA PHE A 361 17.73 7.13 43.68
C PHE A 361 16.47 6.56 43.02
N SER A 362 16.55 5.32 42.52
CA SER A 362 15.39 4.43 42.51
C SER A 362 15.80 3.02 42.93
N ASN A 363 15.21 2.54 44.03
CA ASN A 363 15.38 1.20 44.56
C ASN A 363 15.14 0.14 43.47
N SER A 364 15.97 -0.90 43.46
CA SER A 364 15.83 -2.08 42.61
C SER A 364 14.57 -2.87 42.97
N THR A 365 13.43 -2.47 42.40
CA THR A 365 12.26 -3.33 42.23
C THR A 365 12.43 -4.15 40.94
N PRO A 366 11.84 -5.35 40.83
CA PRO A 366 11.93 -6.14 39.60
C PRO A 366 11.47 -5.29 38.42
N THR A 367 12.21 -5.31 37.32
CA THR A 367 11.91 -4.61 36.07
C THR A 367 10.51 -5.01 35.56
N ILE A 368 9.48 -4.30 36.01
CA ILE A 368 8.15 -4.35 35.45
C ILE A 368 8.28 -3.72 34.06
N VAL A 369 8.30 -4.55 33.02
CA VAL A 369 8.16 -4.07 31.65
C VAL A 369 6.81 -3.35 31.59
N GLU A 370 6.83 -2.03 31.42
CA GLU A 370 5.59 -1.26 31.29
C GLU A 370 4.80 -1.78 30.08
N PRO A 371 3.50 -2.06 30.24
CA PRO A 371 2.68 -2.52 29.14
C PRO A 371 2.58 -1.44 28.07
N MET A 372 2.57 -1.84 26.79
CA MET A 372 2.38 -0.91 25.69
C MET A 372 1.11 -0.08 25.88
N CYS A 373 1.25 1.25 25.91
CA CYS A 373 0.16 2.15 26.21
C CYS A 373 0.13 3.35 25.27
N VAL A 374 -1.06 3.89 25.01
CA VAL A 374 -1.25 5.11 24.22
C VAL A 374 -0.83 6.31 25.07
N VAL A 375 0.19 7.02 24.61
CA VAL A 375 0.77 8.20 25.27
C VAL A 375 0.15 9.50 24.76
N SER A 376 -0.26 9.53 23.49
CA SER A 376 -0.84 10.73 22.88
C SER A 376 -1.82 10.40 21.78
N THR A 377 -2.87 11.21 21.67
CA THR A 377 -3.90 11.12 20.62
C THR A 377 -4.15 12.51 20.05
N ARG A 378 -4.06 12.66 18.73
CA ARG A 378 -4.32 13.94 18.03
C ARG A 378 -5.25 13.71 16.84
N THR A 379 -6.32 14.48 16.74
CA THR A 379 -7.36 14.32 15.73
C THR A 379 -7.44 15.53 14.80
N THR A 380 -7.68 15.32 13.50
CA THR A 380 -7.98 16.38 12.53
C THR A 380 -9.12 15.96 11.63
N ARG A 381 -9.88 16.93 11.11
CA ARG A 381 -11.03 16.70 10.22
C ARG A 381 -10.87 17.52 8.94
N ALA A 382 -11.48 17.06 7.85
CA ALA A 382 -11.49 17.81 6.58
C ALA A 382 -12.42 19.03 6.61
N LEU A 383 -13.50 18.92 7.38
CA LEU A 383 -14.40 20.03 7.71
C LEU A 383 -14.06 20.47 9.14
N ASP A 384 -13.54 21.69 9.29
CA ASP A 384 -13.21 22.27 10.58
C ASP A 384 -13.81 23.67 10.70
N ILE A 385 -14.32 24.00 11.89
CA ILE A 385 -14.92 25.30 12.16
C ILE A 385 -13.82 26.17 12.76
N PRO A 386 -13.39 27.24 12.06
CA PRO A 386 -12.34 28.11 12.54
C PRO A 386 -12.69 28.69 13.91
N HIS A 387 -11.72 28.72 14.82
CA HIS A 387 -11.88 29.39 16.10
C HIS A 387 -11.84 30.92 15.94
N GLY A 388 -12.51 31.62 16.86
CA GLY A 388 -12.52 33.09 16.94
C GLY A 388 -13.47 33.78 15.96
N TRP A 389 -13.22 35.06 15.67
CA TRP A 389 -14.03 35.83 14.74
C TRP A 389 -13.95 35.24 13.33
N ILE A 390 -15.11 35.06 12.72
CA ILE A 390 -15.27 34.52 11.37
C ILE A 390 -15.31 35.71 10.40
N ASP A 391 -14.23 35.89 9.64
CA ASP A 391 -14.15 36.86 8.56
C ASP A 391 -14.67 36.25 7.23
N GLU A 392 -14.75 37.07 6.19
CA GLU A 392 -15.22 36.67 4.86
C GLU A 392 -14.37 35.55 4.23
N ASP A 393 -13.05 35.53 4.50
CA ASP A 393 -12.15 34.52 3.97
C ASP A 393 -12.34 33.16 4.66
N LYS A 394 -12.57 33.16 5.98
CA LYS A 394 -12.98 31.98 6.75
C LYS A 394 -14.35 31.48 6.29
N LEU A 395 -15.32 32.36 6.06
CA LEU A 395 -16.63 31.97 5.52
C LEU A 395 -16.51 31.31 4.15
N ARG A 396 -15.68 31.88 3.26
CA ARG A 396 -15.41 31.31 1.94
C ARG A 396 -14.78 29.92 2.06
N SER A 397 -13.75 29.80 2.90
CA SER A 397 -13.07 28.53 3.16
C SER A 397 -14.02 27.47 3.73
N MET A 398 -14.88 27.86 4.67
CA MET A 398 -15.92 26.98 5.23
C MET A 398 -16.93 26.55 4.16
N ARG A 399 -17.37 27.46 3.29
CA ARG A 399 -18.28 27.16 2.18
C ARG A 399 -17.66 26.17 1.19
N GLU A 400 -16.37 26.33 0.88
CA GLU A 400 -15.64 25.38 0.03
C GLU A 400 -15.50 24.00 0.70
N GLN A 401 -15.14 23.94 1.99
CA GLN A 401 -15.06 22.69 2.73
C GLN A 401 -16.44 21.99 2.77
N TRP A 402 -17.49 22.76 3.02
CA TRP A 402 -18.87 22.27 3.00
C TRP A 402 -19.29 21.73 1.64
N GLY A 403 -18.89 22.41 0.55
CA GLY A 403 -19.15 21.98 -0.82
C GLY A 403 -18.48 20.65 -1.22
N ARG A 404 -17.54 20.14 -0.41
CA ARG A 404 -16.84 18.86 -0.63
C ARG A 404 -17.48 17.69 0.12
N LYS A 405 -18.55 17.89 0.88
CA LYS A 405 -19.28 16.80 1.53
C LYS A 405 -19.83 15.82 0.49
N VAL A 406 -19.84 14.54 0.82
CA VAL A 406 -20.36 13.48 -0.07
C VAL A 406 -21.62 12.86 0.55
N SER A 407 -22.56 12.42 -0.27
CA SER A 407 -23.80 11.78 0.22
C SER A 407 -23.55 10.43 0.87
N ARG A 408 -22.61 9.66 0.31
CA ARG A 408 -22.16 8.35 0.80
C ARG A 408 -20.68 8.16 0.50
N VAL A 409 -20.04 7.28 1.27
CA VAL A 409 -18.62 6.91 1.10
C VAL A 409 -18.56 5.41 0.85
N THR A 410 -17.89 4.99 -0.23
CA THR A 410 -17.63 3.56 -0.47
C THR A 410 -16.38 3.11 0.28
N ASP A 411 -15.29 3.88 0.17
CA ASP A 411 -14.01 3.52 0.77
C ASP A 411 -13.20 4.76 1.16
N THR A 412 -12.29 4.62 2.13
CA THR A 412 -11.29 5.62 2.47
C THR A 412 -9.97 4.95 2.83
N GLN A 413 -8.87 5.47 2.29
CA GLN A 413 -7.54 4.89 2.48
C GLN A 413 -6.53 5.96 2.89
N THR A 414 -5.58 5.58 3.73
CA THR A 414 -4.44 6.43 4.16
C THR A 414 -3.13 5.67 4.03
N ASP A 415 -2.04 6.40 3.75
CA ASP A 415 -0.65 5.94 3.85
C ASP A 415 0.13 6.69 4.96
N GLY A 416 -0.58 7.50 5.76
CA GLY A 416 0.00 8.36 6.80
C GLY A 416 0.37 9.77 6.33
N LYS A 417 0.42 10.03 5.03
CA LYS A 417 0.67 11.35 4.42
C LYS A 417 -0.53 11.85 3.60
N TRP A 418 -1.14 10.96 2.85
CA TRP A 418 -2.30 11.19 1.99
C TRP A 418 -3.51 10.46 2.55
N VAL A 419 -4.67 11.08 2.42
CA VAL A 419 -5.97 10.46 2.69
C VAL A 419 -6.82 10.60 1.45
N VAL A 420 -7.37 9.49 0.96
CA VAL A 420 -8.25 9.45 -0.20
C VAL A 420 -9.65 9.06 0.26
N LEU A 421 -10.66 9.79 -0.22
CA LEU A 421 -12.07 9.51 0.01
C LEU A 421 -12.74 9.16 -1.32
N ALA A 422 -13.32 7.96 -1.41
CA ALA A 422 -14.14 7.54 -2.54
C ALA A 422 -15.63 7.79 -2.25
N PRO A 423 -16.30 8.68 -2.99
CA PRO A 423 -17.75 8.81 -2.91
C PRO A 423 -18.42 7.53 -3.42
N ALA A 424 -19.57 7.19 -2.84
CA ALA A 424 -20.47 6.17 -3.38
C ALA A 424 -21.59 6.81 -4.18
N GLU A 425 -22.20 6.03 -5.06
CA GLU A 425 -23.45 6.44 -5.70
C GLU A 425 -24.56 6.57 -4.65
N ALA A 426 -25.25 7.71 -4.68
CA ALA A 426 -26.51 7.85 -3.97
C ALA A 426 -27.48 6.87 -4.64
N ALA A 427 -27.99 5.89 -3.89
CA ALA A 427 -29.05 5.04 -4.41
C ALA A 427 -30.16 5.97 -4.94
N PRO A 428 -30.73 5.73 -6.14
CA PRO A 428 -31.89 6.48 -6.56
C PRO A 428 -32.92 6.30 -5.46
N SER A 429 -33.30 7.41 -4.82
CA SER A 429 -34.22 7.41 -3.69
C SER A 429 -35.40 6.51 -4.05
N SER A 430 -35.57 5.40 -3.32
CA SER A 430 -36.84 4.72 -3.24
C SER A 430 -37.87 5.81 -2.98
N ARG A 431 -38.81 6.00 -3.90
CA ARG A 431 -39.94 6.92 -3.72
C ARG A 431 -40.48 6.67 -2.33
N ILE A 432 -40.22 7.58 -1.41
CA ILE A 432 -40.89 7.57 -0.11
C ILE A 432 -42.36 7.74 -0.50
N PHE A 433 -43.17 6.72 -0.23
CA PHE A 433 -44.60 6.89 -0.19
C PHE A 433 -44.85 7.99 0.84
N SER A 434 -45.07 9.21 0.37
CA SER A 434 -45.58 10.30 1.19
C SER A 434 -46.97 9.87 1.66
N THR A 435 -47.02 9.24 2.84
CA THR A 435 -48.22 9.28 3.66
C THR A 435 -48.36 10.71 4.13
N SER A 436 -49.21 11.43 3.42
CA SER A 436 -49.81 12.72 3.72
C SER A 436 -49.96 12.96 5.23
N PHE A 437 -49.26 13.94 5.79
CA PHE A 437 -49.79 14.84 6.82
C PHE A 437 -48.94 16.13 6.88
N ILE A 438 -49.65 17.27 6.81
CA ILE A 438 -49.22 18.66 7.05
C ILE A 438 -48.45 19.34 5.89
N SER A 439 -49.22 20.07 5.09
CA SER A 439 -48.79 21.08 4.13
C SER A 439 -48.09 22.25 4.83
N ILE A 440 -46.78 22.38 4.62
CA ILE A 440 -45.99 23.59 4.91
C ILE A 440 -45.68 24.24 3.54
N PRO A 441 -45.86 25.56 3.38
CA PRO A 441 -45.75 26.22 2.08
C PRO A 441 -44.34 26.11 1.49
N ASP A 442 -44.30 25.71 0.21
CA ASP A 442 -43.13 25.67 -0.66
C ASP A 442 -42.51 27.06 -0.78
N THR A 443 -41.44 27.35 -0.04
CA THR A 443 -40.54 28.50 -0.31
C THR A 443 -39.21 28.36 0.46
N ILE A 444 -38.57 27.20 0.41
CA ILE A 444 -37.12 27.10 0.64
C ILE A 444 -36.57 26.16 -0.42
N SER A 445 -36.03 26.73 -1.49
CA SER A 445 -35.25 25.99 -2.47
C SER A 445 -33.98 25.46 -1.79
N THR A 446 -34.03 24.23 -1.31
CA THR A 446 -32.85 23.44 -1.02
C THR A 446 -32.10 23.26 -2.34
N HIS A 447 -31.17 24.17 -2.61
CA HIS A 447 -30.23 24.04 -3.71
C HIS A 447 -29.52 22.68 -3.59
N ASP A 448 -29.96 21.76 -4.43
CA ASP A 448 -29.49 20.40 -4.55
C ASP A 448 -28.08 20.43 -5.15
N THR A 449 -27.09 20.69 -4.29
CA THR A 449 -25.65 20.78 -4.61
C THR A 449 -25.02 19.39 -4.82
N SER A 450 -25.83 18.33 -4.80
CA SER A 450 -25.44 16.94 -4.96
C SER A 450 -24.98 16.58 -6.38
N TYR A 451 -25.34 17.38 -7.40
CA TYR A 451 -25.01 17.13 -8.81
C TYR A 451 -23.62 17.59 -9.25
N LEU A 452 -22.82 18.22 -8.38
CA LEU A 452 -21.52 18.79 -8.77
C LEU A 452 -20.34 17.81 -8.64
N HIS A 453 -20.52 16.66 -7.99
CA HIS A 453 -19.46 15.66 -7.85
C HIS A 453 -19.83 14.40 -8.61
N SER A 454 -19.06 14.11 -9.66
CA SER A 454 -19.08 12.80 -10.30
C SER A 454 -18.88 11.73 -9.22
N THR A 455 -19.78 10.74 -9.17
CA THR A 455 -19.72 9.58 -8.25
C THR A 455 -18.44 8.75 -8.40
N ALA A 456 -17.63 9.05 -9.42
CA ALA A 456 -16.36 8.42 -9.72
C ALA A 456 -15.14 9.30 -9.38
N ALA A 457 -15.32 10.57 -8.98
CA ALA A 457 -14.22 11.47 -8.64
C ALA A 457 -13.74 11.28 -7.20
N LEU A 458 -12.48 10.87 -7.02
CA LEU A 458 -11.88 10.68 -5.70
C LEU A 458 -11.48 12.04 -5.12
N GLN A 459 -11.67 12.23 -3.81
CA GLN A 459 -11.15 13.42 -3.13
C GLN A 459 -9.80 13.10 -2.48
N LEU A 460 -8.79 13.92 -2.77
CA LEU A 460 -7.44 13.79 -2.23
C LEU A 460 -7.19 14.84 -1.15
N TYR A 461 -6.79 14.38 0.03
CA TYR A 461 -6.41 15.22 1.17
C TYR A 461 -4.96 14.95 1.59
N ARG A 462 -4.25 16.00 1.98
CA ARG A 462 -2.92 15.91 2.57
C ARG A 462 -3.03 16.01 4.09
N LEU A 463 -2.49 15.00 4.76
CA LEU A 463 -2.41 14.90 6.20
C LEU A 463 -1.06 15.45 6.68
N TYR A 464 -1.13 16.52 7.47
CA TYR A 464 0.02 17.11 8.13
C TYR A 464 -0.02 16.74 9.61
N LEU A 465 1.00 16.02 10.06
CA LEU A 465 1.21 15.62 11.45
C LEU A 465 2.55 16.18 11.94
N PRO A 466 2.60 17.43 12.40
CA PRO A 466 3.81 18.04 12.94
C PRO A 466 4.37 17.19 14.11
N PRO A 467 5.70 17.12 14.31
CA PRO A 467 6.28 16.39 15.44
C PRO A 467 5.63 16.81 16.76
N LEU A 468 5.48 15.86 17.69
CA LEU A 468 4.98 16.19 19.02
C LEU A 468 5.95 17.19 19.66
N SER A 469 5.42 18.35 20.05
CA SER A 469 6.13 19.38 20.78
C SER A 469 5.22 19.84 21.90
N ASN A 470 5.78 19.97 23.09
CA ASN A 470 5.07 20.50 24.27
C ASN A 470 4.90 22.03 24.19
N SER A 471 5.34 22.66 23.09
CA SER A 471 5.14 24.09 22.85
C SER A 471 3.69 24.38 22.48
N VAL A 472 3.10 25.39 23.12
CA VAL A 472 1.79 25.95 22.75
C VAL A 472 1.79 26.51 21.32
N ALA A 473 2.96 26.83 20.76
CA ALA A 473 3.13 27.28 19.38
C ALA A 473 3.23 26.13 18.36
N ALA A 474 3.18 24.87 18.80
CA ALA A 474 3.19 23.73 17.89
C ALA A 474 1.95 23.75 16.99
N SER A 475 2.15 23.61 15.68
CA SER A 475 1.03 23.59 14.75
C SER A 475 0.17 22.33 14.99
N PRO A 476 -1.18 22.48 15.05
CA PRO A 476 -2.05 21.33 15.20
C PRO A 476 -1.99 20.43 13.95
N PRO A 477 -2.39 19.16 14.06
CA PRO A 477 -2.56 18.33 12.88
C PRO A 477 -3.58 18.98 11.94
N LYS A 478 -3.36 18.85 10.63
CA LYS A 478 -4.23 19.42 9.60
C LYS A 478 -4.53 18.41 8.51
N LEU A 479 -5.76 18.40 8.03
CA LEU A 479 -6.18 17.63 6.88
C LEU A 479 -6.68 18.58 5.79
N VAL A 480 -5.86 18.78 4.77
CA VAL A 480 -6.08 19.83 3.75
C VAL A 480 -6.49 19.18 2.44
N PHE A 481 -7.62 19.60 1.87
CA PHE A 481 -8.00 19.19 0.52
C PHE A 481 -6.98 19.67 -0.49
N VAL A 482 -6.55 18.79 -1.40
CA VAL A 482 -5.56 19.11 -2.44
C VAL A 482 -6.22 19.19 -3.81
N ARG A 483 -6.94 18.14 -4.22
CA ARG A 483 -7.61 18.08 -5.54
C ARG A 483 -8.61 16.93 -5.60
N SER A 484 -9.43 16.94 -6.65
CA SER A 484 -10.22 15.79 -7.07
C SER A 484 -9.49 15.00 -8.16
N LEU A 485 -9.53 13.67 -8.11
CA LEU A 485 -8.94 12.78 -9.12
C LEU A 485 -10.05 12.32 -10.06
N HIS A 486 -9.95 12.70 -11.33
CA HIS A 486 -10.96 12.45 -12.36
C HIS A 486 -10.42 11.49 -13.42
N GLY A 487 -11.15 10.40 -13.70
CA GLY A 487 -10.81 9.45 -14.75
C GLY A 487 -11.56 8.13 -14.63
N GLN A 488 -11.87 7.73 -13.39
CA GLN A 488 -12.68 6.53 -13.14
C GLN A 488 -14.03 6.62 -13.87
N THR A 489 -14.39 5.56 -14.59
CA THR A 489 -15.56 5.55 -15.49
C THR A 489 -16.85 5.02 -14.83
N GLY A 490 -16.77 4.52 -13.60
CA GLY A 490 -17.91 4.00 -12.86
C GLY A 490 -17.72 4.06 -11.35
N PRO A 491 -18.75 3.67 -10.58
CA PRO A 491 -18.71 3.70 -9.11
C PRO A 491 -17.55 2.88 -8.55
N ILE A 492 -16.87 3.44 -7.55
CA ILE A 492 -15.72 2.79 -6.90
C ILE A 492 -16.20 1.67 -5.98
N SER A 493 -15.56 0.51 -6.06
CA SER A 493 -15.81 -0.65 -5.21
C SER A 493 -14.77 -0.79 -4.09
N SER A 494 -13.49 -0.51 -4.38
CA SER A 494 -12.39 -0.61 -3.42
C SER A 494 -11.22 0.28 -3.84
N LEU A 495 -10.50 0.78 -2.83
CA LEU A 495 -9.26 1.53 -2.98
C LEU A 495 -8.11 0.80 -2.29
N ALA A 496 -6.91 0.97 -2.81
CA ALA A 496 -5.68 0.70 -2.09
C ALA A 496 -4.74 1.89 -2.19
N LEU A 497 -4.14 2.26 -1.07
CA LEU A 497 -3.19 3.37 -1.00
C LEU A 497 -1.91 2.93 -0.28
N ALA A 498 -0.77 3.24 -0.90
CA ALA A 498 0.54 3.06 -0.30
C ALA A 498 1.58 3.96 -0.96
N ASP A 499 2.41 4.60 -0.14
CA ASP A 499 3.50 5.50 -0.52
C ASP A 499 3.11 6.60 -1.51
N GLY A 500 1.90 7.14 -1.45
CA GLY A 500 1.38 8.17 -2.34
C GLY A 500 0.94 7.65 -3.71
N ARG A 501 0.84 6.32 -3.89
CA ARG A 501 0.15 5.70 -5.03
C ARG A 501 -1.21 5.23 -4.60
N CYS A 502 -2.24 5.67 -5.32
CA CYS A 502 -3.61 5.20 -5.13
C CYS A 502 -4.01 4.29 -6.30
N VAL A 503 -4.60 3.16 -6.01
CA VAL A 503 -5.22 2.26 -6.99
C VAL A 503 -6.71 2.21 -6.70
N SER A 504 -7.54 2.49 -7.71
CA SER A 504 -9.00 2.46 -7.61
C SER A 504 -9.59 1.39 -8.52
N LEU A 505 -10.46 0.56 -7.95
CA LEU A 505 -11.18 -0.49 -8.65
C LEU A 505 -12.68 -0.17 -8.68
N GLY A 506 -13.26 -0.08 -9.87
CA GLY A 506 -14.69 0.18 -10.07
C GLY A 506 -15.55 -1.09 -10.09
N HIS A 507 -16.85 -0.95 -9.83
CA HIS A 507 -17.84 -2.02 -9.98
C HIS A 507 -17.98 -2.53 -11.42
N ASN A 508 -17.64 -1.69 -12.40
CA ASN A 508 -17.61 -2.06 -13.82
C ASN A 508 -16.31 -2.76 -14.26
N GLY A 509 -15.34 -2.95 -13.36
CA GLY A 509 -14.06 -3.61 -13.65
C GLY A 509 -12.95 -2.64 -14.04
N SER A 510 -13.27 -1.35 -14.18
CA SER A 510 -12.27 -0.33 -14.47
C SER A 510 -11.24 -0.19 -13.34
N LEU A 511 -9.97 -0.17 -13.70
CA LEU A 511 -8.85 -0.11 -12.77
C LEU A 511 -7.95 1.07 -13.14
N TRP A 512 -7.76 1.97 -12.18
CA TRP A 512 -6.95 3.17 -12.34
C TRP A 512 -5.84 3.26 -11.30
N VAL A 513 -4.73 3.89 -11.68
CA VAL A 513 -3.63 4.22 -10.77
C VAL A 513 -3.37 5.71 -10.81
N TRP A 514 -3.13 6.28 -9.65
CA TRP A 514 -2.81 7.69 -9.46
C TRP A 514 -1.46 7.83 -8.77
N ASP A 515 -0.63 8.72 -9.32
CA ASP A 515 0.48 9.32 -8.61
C ASP A 515 -0.04 10.58 -7.90
N LEU A 516 -0.13 10.54 -6.57
CA LEU A 516 -0.74 11.62 -5.80
C LEU A 516 0.17 12.85 -5.66
N GLU A 517 1.48 12.70 -5.82
CA GLU A 517 2.42 13.83 -5.80
C GLU A 517 2.37 14.57 -7.14
N ALA A 518 2.47 13.84 -8.25
CA ALA A 518 2.44 14.41 -9.59
C ALA A 518 1.02 14.82 -10.02
N GLY A 519 -0.01 14.18 -9.43
CA GLY A 519 -1.40 14.36 -9.83
C GLY A 519 -1.72 13.74 -11.19
N THR A 520 -0.96 12.74 -11.62
CA THR A 520 -1.17 12.04 -12.89
C THR A 520 -1.88 10.71 -12.65
N GLY A 521 -2.85 10.38 -13.51
CA GLY A 521 -3.54 9.09 -13.51
C GLY A 521 -3.25 8.28 -14.77
N ALA A 522 -3.36 6.96 -14.66
CA ALA A 522 -3.34 6.05 -15.80
C ALA A 522 -4.41 4.97 -15.63
N GLU A 523 -5.15 4.71 -16.71
CA GLU A 523 -6.04 3.56 -16.82
C GLU A 523 -5.21 2.30 -17.09
N ILE A 524 -5.44 1.25 -16.30
CA ILE A 524 -4.82 -0.07 -16.52
C ILE A 524 -5.78 -1.00 -17.25
N SER A 525 -7.06 -0.96 -16.86
CA SER A 525 -8.10 -1.82 -17.37
C SER A 525 -9.37 -1.00 -17.52
N GLY A 526 -10.00 -1.07 -18.69
CA GLY A 526 -11.30 -0.48 -18.93
C GLY A 526 -12.44 -1.30 -18.31
N PRO A 527 -13.69 -0.83 -18.46
CA PRO A 527 -14.87 -1.56 -17.99
C PRO A 527 -14.95 -2.93 -18.69
N SER A 528 -15.09 -4.00 -17.90
CA SER A 528 -15.35 -5.34 -18.41
C SER A 528 -16.82 -5.43 -18.83
N GLY A 529 -17.08 -5.74 -20.09
CA GLY A 529 -18.43 -5.74 -20.70
C GLY A 529 -19.41 -6.83 -20.20
N SER A 530 -19.21 -7.42 -19.03
CA SER A 530 -20.14 -8.37 -18.41
C SER A 530 -21.29 -7.59 -17.75
N THR A 531 -22.30 -7.26 -18.55
CA THR A 531 -23.54 -6.59 -18.16
C THR A 531 -24.52 -7.55 -17.47
N GLU A 532 -24.07 -8.32 -16.49
CA GLU A 532 -24.95 -9.11 -15.62
C GLU A 532 -24.79 -8.65 -14.18
N ASP A 533 -25.86 -8.08 -13.61
CA ASP A 533 -26.13 -7.74 -12.21
C ASP A 533 -24.92 -7.63 -11.26
N THR A 534 -24.07 -6.62 -11.50
CA THR A 534 -22.79 -6.38 -10.79
C THR A 534 -22.93 -5.68 -9.43
N HIS A 535 -24.16 -5.49 -8.92
CA HIS A 535 -24.38 -4.74 -7.68
C HIS A 535 -24.05 -5.49 -6.38
N SER A 536 -23.76 -6.80 -6.42
CA SER A 536 -23.56 -7.61 -5.19
C SER A 536 -22.15 -8.18 -5.00
N VAL A 537 -21.27 -8.12 -6.00
CA VAL A 537 -19.91 -8.69 -5.90
C VAL A 537 -18.97 -7.66 -5.28
N LYS A 538 -18.59 -7.89 -4.02
CA LYS A 538 -17.54 -7.09 -3.40
C LYS A 538 -16.20 -7.45 -4.01
N ARG A 539 -15.44 -6.42 -4.37
CA ARG A 539 -14.13 -6.53 -4.98
C ARG A 539 -13.10 -5.96 -4.02
N ALA A 540 -11.91 -6.54 -4.00
CA ALA A 540 -10.78 -6.01 -3.24
C ALA A 540 -9.60 -5.75 -4.18
N VAL A 541 -8.78 -4.77 -3.83
CA VAL A 541 -7.53 -4.48 -4.52
C VAL A 541 -6.38 -4.42 -3.52
N ALA A 542 -5.28 -5.06 -3.86
CA ALA A 542 -4.00 -4.97 -3.16
C ALA A 542 -2.91 -4.76 -4.20
N PHE A 543 -1.84 -4.04 -3.86
CA PHE A 543 -0.73 -3.84 -4.77
C PHE A 543 0.59 -3.73 -4.03
N ASP A 544 1.66 -4.02 -4.76
CA ASP A 544 3.05 -3.82 -4.35
C ASP A 544 3.80 -3.02 -5.45
N GLU A 545 5.13 -2.96 -5.39
CA GLU A 545 5.92 -2.24 -6.40
C GLU A 545 5.86 -2.86 -7.81
N ARG A 546 5.56 -4.15 -7.91
CA ARG A 546 5.68 -4.96 -9.14
C ARG A 546 4.34 -5.37 -9.71
N ARG A 547 3.29 -5.44 -8.90
CA ARG A 547 1.99 -5.97 -9.31
C ARG A 547 0.81 -5.36 -8.57
N ILE A 548 -0.35 -5.47 -9.20
CA ILE A 548 -1.66 -5.26 -8.59
C ILE A 548 -2.39 -6.59 -8.61
N VAL A 549 -3.06 -6.93 -7.51
CA VAL A 549 -3.97 -8.08 -7.43
C VAL A 549 -5.36 -7.57 -7.12
N THR A 550 -6.32 -7.97 -7.96
CA THR A 550 -7.74 -7.63 -7.81
C THR A 550 -8.56 -8.89 -7.62
N THR A 551 -9.57 -8.85 -6.77
CA THR A 551 -10.53 -9.94 -6.60
C THR A 551 -11.91 -9.58 -7.11
N GLU A 552 -12.54 -10.54 -7.77
CA GLU A 552 -13.93 -10.49 -8.20
C GLU A 552 -14.59 -11.79 -7.76
N GLY A 553 -15.23 -11.76 -6.59
CA GLY A 553 -15.71 -12.98 -5.94
C GLY A 553 -14.55 -13.90 -5.57
N SER A 554 -14.55 -15.12 -6.13
CA SER A 554 -13.46 -16.10 -6.01
C SER A 554 -12.32 -15.88 -7.02
N ARG A 555 -12.56 -15.11 -8.09
CA ARG A 555 -11.57 -14.90 -9.15
C ARG A 555 -10.48 -13.94 -8.67
N VAL A 556 -9.21 -14.33 -8.82
CA VAL A 556 -8.05 -13.52 -8.46
C VAL A 556 -7.25 -13.18 -9.71
N ILE A 557 -7.20 -11.90 -10.07
CA ILE A 557 -6.48 -11.40 -11.25
C ILE A 557 -5.23 -10.66 -10.80
N MET A 558 -4.07 -11.11 -11.27
CA MET A 558 -2.78 -10.47 -11.06
C MET A 558 -2.37 -9.66 -12.30
N ARG A 559 -1.92 -8.42 -12.08
CA ARG A 559 -1.40 -7.52 -13.12
C ARG A 559 0.03 -7.15 -12.81
N ARG A 560 0.97 -7.57 -13.64
CA ARG A 560 2.42 -7.42 -13.44
C ARG A 560 2.99 -6.29 -14.28
N PHE A 561 3.77 -5.42 -13.65
CA PHE A 561 4.41 -4.26 -14.28
C PHE A 561 5.89 -4.49 -14.57
N ASP A 562 6.44 -5.66 -14.23
CA ASP A 562 7.84 -6.03 -14.45
C ASP A 562 8.15 -6.63 -15.83
N ILE A 563 7.24 -6.43 -16.80
CA ILE A 563 7.41 -6.75 -18.23
C ILE A 563 8.58 -6.01 -18.88
#